data_AF-A0A6G1GVN6-F1
#
_entry.id   AF-A0A6G1GVN6-F1
#
_cell.length_a   1.000
_cell.length_b   1.000
_cell.length_c   1.000
_cell.angle_alpha   90.00
_cell.angle_beta   90.00
_cell.angle_gamma   90.00
#
_symmetry.space_group_name_H-M   'P 1'
#
loop_
_entity.id
_entity.type
_entity.pdbx_description
1 polymer ?
#
loop_
_entity_poly.entity_id
_entity_poly.type
_entity_poly.pdbx_seq_one_letter_code
_entity_poly.pdbx_strand_id
1 'polypeptide(L)'
;MQGVVNKEGGNATSARTHVTNNNDKNINKTPGERTKKKTTGEIASMLNEHVKKAIQSVRGLSGVDETRASLISNLESTLRLVQELAHCPEGGKSEFGLIMQRLDRMEKSFSTPGNRETPMKPGKALWSEIAAGSKSRATLEVRMEPGEEGETMEVKLQRIKKAIPEARALIPHPRAKEKISVVIPTTARRDQLMNTGIGSHEGIRLIRRPRQVMIMGLPISTNITHSDSAENKKWTEEANRKNAVTITRIGWLYGAKRLEKIRKTGTQTKGSLIIEVATEEDQNRILRESFLHGPLWLPTKRWDIGMKSTQCFKCWKWGHTQSVCNSPEEYCGFSAGQHPTKERQKQGIEDARCAACKKPGHRAWMSMKCSAHKENWAKKKALEAELNRSTVSAHHRAQVDTPASQTLWTTIGAKRKRTIGRPTGLSVAGEAPGQAKLFPSSGRSTPLPQDEEREMEIDAIIQNELAQNPIQ
;
A
#
# COMPACT_ATOMS: atom_id res chain seq x y z
N MET A 1 -0.06 72.80 5.96
CA MET A 1 1.16 72.39 6.68
C MET A 1 1.35 70.89 6.43
N GLN A 2 1.80 70.44 5.26
CA GLN A 2 3.16 70.46 4.67
C GLN A 2 4.24 69.74 5.51
N GLY A 3 4.88 68.76 4.85
CA GLY A 3 6.00 67.91 5.28
C GLY A 3 5.69 66.46 4.91
N VAL A 4 5.99 65.89 3.74
CA VAL A 4 7.16 65.94 2.83
C VAL A 4 8.47 65.57 3.53
N VAL A 5 8.83 64.28 3.47
CA VAL A 5 10.21 63.81 3.28
C VAL A 5 10.19 62.53 2.44
N ASN A 6 10.73 62.65 1.22
CA ASN A 6 11.12 61.56 0.34
C ASN A 6 12.33 60.80 0.90
N LYS A 7 12.43 59.50 0.61
CA LYS A 7 13.74 58.87 0.32
C LYS A 7 13.58 57.69 -0.62
N GLU A 8 14.17 57.90 -1.79
CA GLU A 8 14.42 56.95 -2.87
C GLU A 8 15.60 56.03 -2.55
N GLY A 9 15.69 54.93 -3.29
CA GLY A 9 16.88 54.09 -3.46
C GLY A 9 16.63 52.64 -3.04
N GLY A 10 16.84 51.62 -3.86
CA GLY A 10 17.36 51.54 -5.22
C GLY A 10 17.17 50.09 -5.71
N ASN A 11 16.92 49.95 -7.01
CA ASN A 11 16.82 48.67 -7.72
C ASN A 11 18.16 47.94 -7.69
N ALA A 12 18.16 46.67 -7.25
CA ALA A 12 19.24 45.73 -7.49
C ALA A 12 18.72 44.51 -8.26
N THR A 13 18.88 44.59 -9.57
CA THR A 13 18.74 43.51 -10.55
C THR A 13 19.85 42.48 -10.32
N SER A 14 19.51 41.32 -9.74
CA SER A 14 20.43 40.18 -9.65
C SER A 14 20.43 39.40 -10.97
N ALA A 15 21.48 39.64 -11.76
CA ALA A 15 21.81 38.90 -12.97
C ALA A 15 22.18 37.45 -12.62
N ARG A 16 21.53 36.52 -13.32
CA ARG A 16 21.72 35.07 -13.19
C ARG A 16 22.89 34.64 -14.09
N THR A 17 24.09 34.54 -13.53
CA THR A 17 25.26 34.00 -14.23
C THR A 17 25.13 32.49 -14.39
N HIS A 18 25.09 32.05 -15.65
CA HIS A 18 25.22 30.65 -16.05
C HIS A 18 26.67 30.19 -15.81
N VAL A 19 26.86 29.27 -14.86
CA VAL A 19 28.14 28.55 -14.67
C VAL A 19 28.11 27.31 -15.57
N THR A 20 28.83 27.36 -16.68
CA THR A 20 29.15 26.20 -17.52
C THR A 20 30.35 25.48 -16.90
N ASN A 21 30.12 24.28 -16.39
CA ASN A 21 31.16 23.42 -15.83
C ASN A 21 31.83 22.64 -16.98
N ASN A 22 32.85 23.24 -17.61
CA ASN A 22 33.80 22.53 -18.46
C ASN A 22 34.91 21.96 -17.58
N ASN A 23 34.99 20.64 -17.47
CA ASN A 23 36.08 19.96 -16.77
C ASN A 23 36.66 18.87 -17.69
N ASP A 24 37.34 19.32 -18.75
CA ASP A 24 38.19 18.48 -19.59
C ASP A 24 39.52 18.27 -18.88
N LYS A 25 39.66 17.12 -18.21
CA LYS A 25 40.96 16.64 -17.73
C LYS A 25 41.70 15.98 -18.89
N ASN A 26 42.64 16.76 -19.40
CA ASN A 26 43.69 16.39 -20.35
C ASN A 26 44.56 15.26 -19.74
N ILE A 27 44.44 14.04 -20.26
CA ILE A 27 45.33 12.91 -19.95
C ILE A 27 46.20 12.68 -21.18
N ASN A 28 47.50 12.97 -21.03
CA ASN A 28 48.55 12.62 -21.97
C ASN A 28 48.50 11.12 -22.27
N LYS A 29 48.15 10.75 -23.51
CA LYS A 29 48.34 9.39 -24.04
C LYS A 29 49.42 9.41 -25.11
N THR A 30 50.37 8.50 -24.94
CA THR A 30 51.45 8.13 -25.86
C THR A 30 50.90 7.77 -27.25
N PRO A 31 51.56 8.21 -28.34
CA PRO A 31 51.14 7.91 -29.70
C PRO A 31 51.69 6.53 -30.10
N GLY A 32 50.84 5.51 -30.18
CA GLY A 32 51.34 4.21 -30.62
C GLY A 32 50.45 2.99 -30.47
N GLU A 33 49.12 3.11 -30.45
CA GLU A 33 48.28 1.92 -30.60
C GLU A 33 46.95 2.32 -31.27
N ARG A 34 46.90 2.21 -32.60
CA ARG A 34 45.65 2.31 -33.35
C ARG A 34 44.79 1.10 -32.98
N THR A 35 43.97 1.24 -31.94
CA THR A 35 42.93 0.27 -31.60
C THR A 35 42.03 0.10 -32.83
N LYS A 36 42.12 -1.06 -33.48
CA LYS A 36 41.24 -1.42 -34.59
C LYS A 36 39.79 -1.21 -34.14
N LYS A 37 39.04 -0.34 -34.84
CA LYS A 37 37.62 -0.13 -34.57
C LYS A 37 36.92 -1.46 -34.81
N LYS A 38 36.41 -2.06 -33.73
CA LYS A 38 35.65 -3.31 -33.82
C LYS A 38 34.42 -3.10 -34.70
N THR A 39 34.15 -4.07 -35.56
CA THR A 39 32.95 -4.04 -36.40
C THR A 39 31.70 -4.25 -35.55
N THR A 40 30.54 -3.82 -36.04
CA THR A 40 29.25 -4.05 -35.35
C THR A 40 28.99 -5.54 -35.12
N GLY A 41 29.41 -6.40 -36.07
CA GLY A 41 29.33 -7.85 -35.93
C GLY A 41 30.18 -8.40 -34.79
N GLU A 42 31.41 -7.90 -34.61
CA GLU A 42 32.28 -8.30 -33.48
C GLU A 42 31.69 -7.88 -32.13
N ILE A 43 31.09 -6.69 -32.06
CA ILE A 43 30.45 -6.18 -30.84
C ILE A 43 29.20 -7.01 -30.50
N ALA A 44 28.36 -7.32 -31.49
CA ALA A 44 27.18 -8.16 -31.29
C ALA A 44 27.54 -9.59 -30.87
N SER A 45 28.60 -10.16 -31.44
CA SER A 45 29.14 -11.48 -31.05
C SER A 45 29.61 -11.50 -29.60
N MET A 46 30.37 -10.49 -29.18
CA MET A 46 30.82 -10.35 -27.78
C MET A 46 29.63 -10.23 -26.81
N LEU A 47 28.62 -9.44 -27.15
CA LEU A 47 27.44 -9.26 -26.29
C LEU A 47 26.61 -10.55 -26.17
N ASN A 48 26.47 -11.30 -27.27
CA ASN A 48 25.81 -12.60 -27.29
C ASN A 48 26.49 -13.58 -26.32
N GLU A 49 27.82 -13.65 -26.33
CA GLU A 49 28.59 -14.49 -25.40
C GLU A 49 28.48 -14.02 -23.94
N HIS A 50 28.46 -12.71 -23.68
CA HIS A 50 28.28 -12.18 -22.32
C HIS A 50 26.89 -12.53 -21.75
N VAL A 51 25.83 -12.39 -22.54
CA VAL A 51 24.46 -12.72 -22.10
C VAL A 51 24.32 -14.23 -21.85
N LYS A 52 24.93 -15.09 -22.70
CA LYS A 52 24.98 -16.55 -22.45
C LYS A 52 25.69 -16.89 -21.14
N LYS A 53 26.85 -16.27 -20.85
CA LYS A 53 27.58 -16.48 -19.60
C LYS A 53 26.79 -16.02 -18.37
N ALA A 54 26.06 -14.90 -18.49
CA ALA A 54 25.16 -14.42 -17.44
C ALA A 54 24.03 -15.43 -17.16
N ILE A 55 23.39 -15.99 -18.20
CA ILE A 55 22.36 -17.03 -18.06
C ILE A 55 22.92 -18.27 -17.37
N GLN A 56 24.11 -18.73 -17.76
CA GLN A 56 24.76 -19.88 -17.11
C GLN A 56 25.08 -19.61 -15.63
N SER A 57 25.55 -18.39 -15.30
CA SER A 57 25.84 -17.99 -13.92
C SER A 57 24.57 -17.97 -13.06
N VAL A 58 23.45 -17.44 -13.59
CA VAL A 58 22.16 -17.43 -12.90
C VAL A 58 21.60 -18.84 -12.71
N ARG A 59 21.85 -19.75 -13.67
CA ARG A 59 21.50 -21.19 -13.53
C ARG A 59 22.32 -21.91 -12.46
N GLY A 60 23.51 -21.40 -12.09
CA GLY A 60 24.33 -21.94 -11.01
C GLY A 60 23.93 -21.45 -9.61
N LEU A 61 23.09 -20.42 -9.48
CA LEU A 61 22.70 -19.87 -8.19
C LEU A 61 21.68 -20.76 -7.46
N SER A 62 21.97 -21.11 -6.20
CA SER A 62 21.02 -21.75 -5.28
C SER A 62 20.12 -20.69 -4.62
N GLY A 63 18.80 -20.78 -4.81
CA GLY A 63 17.82 -19.83 -4.26
C GLY A 63 16.42 -20.00 -4.86
N VAL A 64 15.44 -19.25 -4.35
CA VAL A 64 14.00 -19.36 -4.67
C VAL A 64 13.72 -19.33 -6.18
N ASP A 65 13.12 -20.40 -6.69
CA ASP A 65 12.98 -20.71 -8.12
C ASP A 65 12.27 -19.62 -8.94
N GLU A 66 11.34 -18.89 -8.34
CA GLU A 66 10.47 -17.93 -9.05
C GLU A 66 11.24 -16.67 -9.49
N THR A 67 12.11 -16.12 -8.63
CA THR A 67 12.95 -14.96 -8.96
C THR A 67 14.02 -15.32 -9.99
N ARG A 68 14.55 -16.54 -9.90
CA ARG A 68 15.52 -17.09 -10.85
C ARG A 68 14.88 -17.30 -12.23
N ALA A 69 13.67 -17.83 -12.29
CA ALA A 69 12.94 -18.01 -13.55
C ALA A 69 12.66 -16.67 -14.25
N SER A 70 12.23 -15.65 -13.50
CA SER A 70 12.01 -14.31 -14.05
C SER A 70 13.30 -13.68 -14.60
N LEU A 71 14.41 -13.83 -13.88
CA LEU A 71 15.71 -13.30 -14.32
C LEU A 71 16.23 -14.01 -15.58
N ILE A 72 16.10 -15.34 -15.66
CA ILE A 72 16.46 -16.11 -16.86
C ILE A 72 15.61 -15.68 -18.05
N SER A 73 14.29 -15.54 -17.87
CA SER A 73 13.37 -15.11 -18.93
C SER A 73 13.77 -13.74 -19.51
N ASN A 74 14.10 -12.78 -18.65
CA ASN A 74 14.55 -11.45 -19.10
C ASN A 74 15.89 -11.49 -19.85
N LEU A 75 16.84 -12.33 -19.40
CA LEU A 75 18.12 -12.51 -20.09
C LEU A 75 17.95 -13.21 -21.45
N GLU A 76 17.03 -14.16 -21.56
CA GLU A 76 16.71 -14.83 -22.82
C GLU A 76 16.03 -13.88 -23.82
N SER A 77 15.13 -13.01 -23.36
CA SER A 77 14.57 -11.93 -24.19
C SER A 77 15.66 -10.96 -24.67
N THR A 78 16.62 -10.63 -23.80
CA THR A 78 17.77 -9.78 -24.17
C THR A 78 18.66 -10.47 -25.20
N LEU A 79 18.90 -11.78 -25.05
CA LEU A 79 19.68 -12.57 -26.01
C LEU A 79 19.04 -12.58 -27.40
N ARG A 80 17.71 -12.73 -27.48
CA ARG A 80 16.97 -12.67 -28.77
C ARG A 80 17.13 -11.31 -29.44
N LEU A 81 16.98 -10.21 -28.69
CA LEU A 81 17.17 -8.86 -29.23
C LEU A 81 18.60 -8.66 -29.76
N VAL A 82 19.62 -9.16 -29.05
CA VAL A 82 21.02 -9.07 -29.50
C VAL A 82 21.24 -9.89 -30.79
N GLN A 83 20.60 -11.05 -30.92
CA GLN A 83 20.64 -11.87 -32.12
C GLN A 83 19.92 -11.21 -33.30
N GLU A 84 18.74 -10.61 -33.10
CA GLU A 84 18.00 -9.88 -34.13
C GLU A 84 18.80 -8.65 -34.62
N LEU A 85 19.40 -7.91 -33.70
CA LEU A 85 20.24 -6.74 -34.03
C LEU A 85 21.53 -7.12 -34.77
N ALA A 86 22.07 -8.33 -34.56
CA ALA A 86 23.22 -8.81 -35.32
C ALA A 86 22.92 -9.01 -36.80
N HIS A 87 21.64 -9.16 -37.18
CA HIS A 87 21.19 -9.34 -38.56
C HIS A 87 20.69 -8.05 -39.22
N CYS A 88 20.63 -6.92 -38.50
CA CYS A 88 20.22 -5.63 -39.07
C CYS A 88 21.40 -4.93 -39.78
N PRO A 89 21.36 -4.71 -41.11
CA PRO A 89 22.55 -4.30 -41.86
C PRO A 89 23.11 -2.91 -41.48
N GLU A 90 22.31 -1.86 -41.23
CA GLU A 90 22.90 -0.49 -41.17
C GLU A 90 22.32 0.53 -40.16
N GLY A 91 21.39 0.18 -39.28
CA GLY A 91 20.66 1.18 -38.46
C GLY A 91 21.06 1.40 -37.00
N GLY A 92 21.76 0.48 -36.33
CA GLY A 92 21.74 0.39 -34.85
C GLY A 92 22.96 0.90 -34.06
N LYS A 93 23.89 1.64 -34.67
CA LYS A 93 25.22 1.89 -34.06
C LYS A 93 25.21 2.78 -32.79
N SER A 94 24.26 3.72 -32.65
CA SER A 94 24.22 4.65 -31.51
C SER A 94 23.60 4.05 -30.25
N GLU A 95 22.54 3.25 -30.41
CA GLU A 95 21.83 2.63 -29.28
C GLU A 95 22.65 1.51 -28.63
N PHE A 96 23.47 0.80 -29.42
CA PHE A 96 24.34 -0.27 -28.93
C PHE A 96 25.42 0.21 -27.96
N GLY A 97 25.99 1.40 -28.23
CA GLY A 97 26.99 2.01 -27.34
C GLY A 97 26.42 2.35 -25.96
N LEU A 98 25.17 2.85 -25.93
CA LEU A 98 24.45 3.18 -24.69
C LEU A 98 24.13 1.94 -23.85
N ILE A 99 23.73 0.84 -24.49
CA ILE A 99 23.45 -0.43 -23.81
C ILE A 99 24.75 -1.01 -23.20
N MET A 100 25.85 -1.02 -23.94
CA MET A 100 27.15 -1.49 -23.45
C MET A 100 27.67 -0.65 -22.28
N GLN A 101 27.55 0.68 -22.35
CA GLN A 101 27.97 1.57 -21.27
C GLN A 101 27.11 1.41 -20.00
N ARG A 102 25.89 0.89 -20.14
CA ARG A 102 25.00 0.59 -19.01
C ARG A 102 25.34 -0.76 -18.38
N LEU A 103 25.60 -1.79 -19.19
CA LEU A 103 26.03 -3.12 -18.71
C LEU A 103 27.39 -3.04 -17.98
N ASP A 104 28.36 -2.33 -18.54
CA ASP A 104 29.70 -2.16 -17.95
C ASP A 104 29.66 -1.38 -16.62
N ARG A 105 28.71 -0.44 -16.48
CA ARG A 105 28.44 0.25 -15.19
C ARG A 105 27.87 -0.70 -14.14
N MET A 106 26.98 -1.60 -14.54
CA MET A 106 26.42 -2.59 -13.62
C MET A 106 27.49 -3.59 -13.19
N GLU A 107 28.30 -4.10 -14.11
CA GLU A 107 29.38 -5.05 -13.80
C GLU A 107 30.44 -4.44 -12.87
N LYS A 108 30.86 -3.18 -13.09
CA LYS A 108 31.78 -2.46 -12.19
C LYS A 108 31.20 -2.22 -10.79
N SER A 109 29.88 -2.07 -10.67
CA SER A 109 29.23 -1.92 -9.37
C SER A 109 29.21 -3.22 -8.55
N PHE A 110 29.32 -4.38 -9.20
CA PHE A 110 29.41 -5.68 -8.52
C PHE A 110 30.85 -6.09 -8.17
N SER A 111 31.84 -5.61 -8.92
CA SER A 111 33.25 -6.03 -8.78
C SER A 111 34.10 -5.17 -7.85
N THR A 112 33.52 -4.18 -7.14
CA THR A 112 34.29 -3.34 -6.20
C THR A 112 34.19 -3.93 -4.77
N PRO A 113 35.18 -4.71 -4.28
CA PRO A 113 35.22 -5.08 -2.88
C PRO A 113 35.41 -3.83 -2.02
N GLY A 114 34.59 -3.71 -0.97
CA GLY A 114 34.48 -2.52 -0.12
C GLY A 114 35.83 -1.97 0.32
N ASN A 115 36.02 -0.67 0.08
CA ASN A 115 37.16 0.12 0.48
C ASN A 115 37.32 0.03 2.02
N ARG A 116 38.45 -0.52 2.47
CA ARG A 116 38.84 -0.57 3.89
C ARG A 116 39.26 0.84 4.30
N GLU A 117 38.43 1.50 5.11
CA GLU A 117 38.78 2.78 5.72
C GLU A 117 39.89 2.58 6.77
N THR A 118 40.87 3.49 6.73
CA THR A 118 41.97 3.61 7.69
C THR A 118 41.47 4.14 9.03
N PRO A 119 42.06 3.71 10.17
CA PRO A 119 41.56 4.06 11.50
C PRO A 119 41.94 5.50 11.86
N MET A 120 40.94 6.39 11.95
CA MET A 120 41.08 7.68 12.61
C MET A 120 40.87 7.54 14.13
N LYS A 121 41.59 8.40 14.86
CA LYS A 121 41.69 8.48 16.33
C LYS A 121 40.31 8.65 17.02
N PRO A 122 40.15 8.23 18.28
CA PRO A 122 38.85 8.17 18.97
C PRO A 122 38.37 9.58 19.38
N GLY A 123 37.72 10.28 18.45
CA GLY A 123 36.78 11.33 18.78
C GLY A 123 35.44 10.73 19.22
N LYS A 124 34.67 11.45 20.03
CA LYS A 124 33.30 11.05 20.41
C LYS A 124 32.49 10.83 19.13
N ALA A 125 32.04 9.60 18.91
CA ALA A 125 31.34 9.22 17.68
C ALA A 125 30.18 10.18 17.41
N LEU A 126 30.15 10.75 16.21
CA LEU A 126 28.99 11.56 15.80
C LEU A 126 27.75 10.67 15.77
N TRP A 127 26.57 11.25 16.04
CA TRP A 127 25.30 10.53 15.93
C TRP A 127 25.12 9.86 14.55
N SER A 128 25.74 10.41 13.50
CA SER A 128 25.81 9.83 12.16
C SER A 128 26.69 8.56 12.06
N GLU A 129 27.77 8.45 12.83
CA GLU A 129 28.64 7.28 12.88
C GLU A 129 28.03 6.16 13.73
N ILE A 130 27.44 6.53 14.87
CA ILE A 130 26.52 5.66 15.61
C ILE A 130 25.38 5.25 14.69
N ALA A 131 25.01 6.09 13.71
CA ALA A 131 24.00 5.81 12.71
C ALA A 131 24.47 5.01 11.45
N ALA A 132 25.76 4.75 11.28
CA ALA A 132 26.28 4.08 10.08
C ALA A 132 26.75 2.63 10.33
N GLY A 133 27.16 2.27 11.55
CA GLY A 133 27.95 1.05 11.80
C GLY A 133 27.24 -0.32 11.87
N SER A 134 25.93 -0.46 11.60
CA SER A 134 25.25 -1.78 11.68
C SER A 134 24.32 -2.04 10.51
N LYS A 135 24.58 -3.16 9.79
CA LYS A 135 24.00 -3.54 8.48
C LYS A 135 22.49 -3.85 8.48
N SER A 136 21.82 -3.89 9.62
CA SER A 136 20.35 -3.92 9.67
C SER A 136 19.87 -3.05 10.83
N ARG A 137 19.08 -2.03 10.52
CA ARG A 137 18.44 -1.17 11.52
C ARG A 137 16.96 -1.35 11.39
N ALA A 138 16.32 -1.63 12.50
CA ALA A 138 14.88 -1.72 12.57
C ALA A 138 14.36 -0.55 13.40
N THR A 139 13.32 0.11 12.93
CA THR A 139 12.67 1.21 13.68
C THR A 139 11.32 0.76 14.20
N LEU A 140 11.03 1.03 15.47
CA LEU A 140 9.72 0.92 16.08
C LEU A 140 9.12 2.30 16.33
N GLU A 141 7.85 2.49 16.00
CA GLU A 141 7.14 3.71 16.34
C GLU A 141 6.49 3.57 17.71
N VAL A 142 6.75 4.54 18.59
CA VAL A 142 6.24 4.55 19.96
C VAL A 142 5.61 5.91 20.24
N ARG A 143 4.49 5.90 20.96
CA ARG A 143 3.86 7.10 21.52
C ARG A 143 4.25 7.22 22.99
N MET A 144 4.83 8.34 23.35
CA MET A 144 5.16 8.70 24.73
C MET A 144 4.17 9.76 25.21
N GLU A 145 3.66 9.60 26.44
CA GLU A 145 2.95 10.66 27.13
C GLU A 145 3.89 11.86 27.34
N PRO A 146 3.36 13.10 27.20
CA PRO A 146 4.16 14.31 27.35
C PRO A 146 4.82 14.31 28.74
N GLY A 147 6.15 14.31 28.75
CA GLY A 147 6.92 14.58 29.96
C GLY A 147 6.95 16.07 30.28
N GLU A 148 7.72 16.45 31.28
CA GLU A 148 7.93 17.86 31.62
C GLU A 148 8.53 18.61 30.41
N GLU A 149 8.02 19.83 30.15
CA GLU A 149 8.50 20.64 29.02
C GLU A 149 10.00 20.91 29.19
N GLY A 150 10.80 20.40 28.25
CA GLY A 150 12.26 20.55 28.26
C GLY A 150 13.06 19.27 28.47
N GLU A 151 12.42 18.10 28.66
CA GLU A 151 13.15 16.83 28.72
C GLU A 151 14.07 16.62 27.51
N THR A 152 15.36 16.42 27.78
CA THR A 152 16.37 16.16 26.74
C THR A 152 16.13 14.80 26.09
N MET A 153 16.64 14.62 24.87
CA MET A 153 16.50 13.37 24.12
C MET A 153 17.17 12.18 24.83
N GLU A 154 18.22 12.43 25.60
CA GLU A 154 18.92 11.45 26.42
C GLU A 154 18.02 10.93 27.55
N VAL A 155 17.30 11.80 28.25
CA VAL A 155 16.36 11.42 29.30
C VAL A 155 15.22 10.56 28.72
N LYS A 156 14.68 10.95 27.57
CA LYS A 156 13.66 10.17 26.86
C LYS A 156 14.18 8.80 26.44
N LEU A 157 15.44 8.72 25.99
CA LEU A 157 16.07 7.45 25.62
C LEU A 157 16.25 6.56 26.84
N GLN A 158 16.65 7.10 28.00
CA GLN A 158 16.74 6.32 29.24
C GLN A 158 15.38 5.80 29.69
N ARG A 159 14.31 6.61 29.56
CA ARG A 159 12.93 6.18 29.84
C ARG A 159 12.50 5.05 28.91
N ILE A 160 12.77 5.15 27.62
CA ILE A 160 12.50 4.08 26.65
C ILE A 160 13.34 2.84 26.93
N LYS A 161 14.61 2.98 27.35
CA LYS A 161 15.47 1.84 27.70
C LYS A 161 14.93 1.02 28.87
N LYS A 162 14.16 1.61 29.79
CA LYS A 162 13.46 0.84 30.84
C LYS A 162 12.45 -0.16 30.24
N ALA A 163 11.80 0.20 29.14
CA ALA A 163 10.80 -0.62 28.47
C ALA A 163 11.38 -1.48 27.33
N ILE A 164 12.40 -0.98 26.65
CA ILE A 164 13.11 -1.61 25.53
C ILE A 164 14.62 -1.46 25.80
N PRO A 165 15.25 -2.36 26.57
CA PRO A 165 16.66 -2.25 26.98
C PRO A 165 17.64 -2.07 25.82
N GLU A 166 17.30 -2.59 24.65
CA GLU A 166 18.12 -2.57 23.44
C GLU A 166 17.98 -1.29 22.59
N ALA A 167 17.17 -0.32 23.00
CA ALA A 167 16.98 0.93 22.27
C ALA A 167 18.31 1.70 22.11
N ARG A 168 18.70 1.97 20.86
CA ARG A 168 19.99 2.64 20.56
C ARG A 168 19.87 4.15 20.37
N ALA A 169 18.83 4.57 19.66
CA ALA A 169 18.62 5.96 19.31
C ALA A 169 17.13 6.27 19.18
N LEU A 170 16.79 7.54 19.31
CA LEU A 170 15.45 8.07 19.12
C LEU A 170 15.45 9.04 17.93
N ILE A 171 14.46 8.91 17.07
CA ILE A 171 14.21 9.84 15.97
C ILE A 171 12.87 10.51 16.27
N PRO A 172 12.86 11.81 16.64
CA PRO A 172 11.62 12.51 16.94
C PRO A 172 10.77 12.62 15.68
N HIS A 173 9.45 12.43 15.81
CA HIS A 173 8.55 12.62 14.68
C HIS A 173 8.39 14.12 14.40
N PRO A 174 8.51 14.58 13.14
CA PRO A 174 8.56 16.01 12.83
C PRO A 174 7.27 16.78 13.16
N ARG A 175 6.16 16.08 13.42
CA ARG A 175 4.84 16.70 13.66
C ARG A 175 4.16 16.37 14.98
N ALA A 176 4.55 15.26 15.59
CA ALA A 176 3.84 14.73 16.75
C ALA A 176 4.89 14.60 17.84
N LYS A 177 4.90 15.55 18.77
CA LYS A 177 5.87 15.60 19.88
C LYS A 177 5.87 14.30 20.70
N GLU A 178 4.71 13.65 20.77
CA GLU A 178 4.50 12.37 21.45
C GLU A 178 4.98 11.16 20.65
N LYS A 179 5.14 11.26 19.33
CA LYS A 179 5.52 10.12 18.48
C LYS A 179 7.03 10.13 18.28
N ILE A 180 7.66 9.01 18.60
CA ILE A 180 9.12 8.83 18.50
C ILE A 180 9.41 7.49 17.82
N SER A 181 10.33 7.49 16.87
CA SER A 181 10.83 6.27 16.24
C SER A 181 12.07 5.80 16.98
N VAL A 182 11.99 4.62 17.60
CA VAL A 182 13.04 3.97 18.36
C VAL A 182 13.85 3.06 17.45
N VAL A 183 15.16 3.28 17.39
CA VAL A 183 16.09 2.43 16.61
C VAL A 183 16.50 1.22 17.44
N ILE A 184 16.28 0.03 16.90
CA ILE A 184 16.55 -1.27 17.50
C ILE A 184 17.64 -1.99 16.69
N PRO A 185 18.52 -2.74 17.36
CA PRO A 185 19.66 -3.41 16.72
C PRO A 185 19.28 -4.42 15.65
N THR A 186 18.15 -5.13 15.78
CA THR A 186 17.79 -6.23 14.88
C THR A 186 16.32 -6.17 14.45
N THR A 187 16.03 -6.62 13.24
CA THR A 187 14.67 -6.76 12.71
C THR A 187 13.87 -7.82 13.44
N ALA A 188 14.49 -8.96 13.79
CA ALA A 188 13.87 -10.01 14.58
C ALA A 188 13.35 -9.49 15.94
N ARG A 189 14.14 -8.65 16.62
CA ARG A 189 13.71 -8.05 17.89
C ARG A 189 12.56 -7.05 17.72
N ARG A 190 12.61 -6.23 16.66
CA ARG A 190 11.50 -5.35 16.29
C ARG A 190 10.22 -6.15 16.11
N ASP A 191 10.28 -7.24 15.36
CA ASP A 191 9.11 -8.08 15.06
C ASP A 191 8.58 -8.79 16.30
N GLN A 192 9.49 -9.28 17.15
CA GLN A 192 9.13 -9.82 18.47
C GLN A 192 8.36 -8.77 19.30
N LEU A 193 8.87 -7.54 19.42
CA LEU A 193 8.22 -6.46 20.17
C LEU A 193 6.88 -6.03 19.55
N MET A 194 6.74 -6.06 18.22
CA MET A 194 5.45 -5.82 17.56
C MET A 194 4.41 -6.87 17.94
N ASN A 195 4.82 -8.13 18.06
CA ASN A 195 3.96 -9.26 18.37
C ASN A 195 3.65 -9.37 19.88
N THR A 196 4.67 -9.39 20.74
CA THR A 196 4.49 -9.50 22.19
C THR A 196 3.98 -8.20 22.81
N GLY A 197 4.27 -7.07 22.17
CA GLY A 197 4.10 -5.75 22.78
C GLY A 197 5.28 -5.36 23.65
N ILE A 198 5.17 -4.14 24.15
CA ILE A 198 6.04 -3.61 25.20
C ILE A 198 5.25 -3.77 26.50
N GLY A 199 5.89 -4.21 27.58
CA GLY A 199 5.26 -4.24 28.90
C GLY A 199 4.67 -2.86 29.24
N SER A 200 3.60 -2.81 30.02
CA SER A 200 2.95 -1.57 30.44
C SER A 200 3.90 -0.73 31.31
N HIS A 201 4.80 0.01 30.66
CA HIS A 201 5.68 0.98 31.30
C HIS A 201 5.05 2.38 31.19
N GLU A 202 5.13 3.14 32.28
CA GLU A 202 4.47 4.44 32.46
C GLU A 202 4.59 5.33 31.21
N GLY A 203 3.44 5.55 30.57
CA GLY A 203 3.30 6.47 29.45
C GLY A 203 4.00 6.07 28.15
N ILE A 204 4.42 4.82 27.95
CA ILE A 204 5.03 4.34 26.69
C ILE A 204 4.08 3.35 26.00
N ARG A 205 3.56 3.72 24.82
CA ARG A 205 2.65 2.88 24.03
C ARG A 205 3.24 2.58 22.66
N LEU A 206 3.37 1.31 22.32
CA LEU A 206 3.80 0.90 20.98
C LEU A 206 2.74 1.28 19.93
N ILE A 207 3.13 1.99 18.88
CA ILE A 207 2.26 2.27 17.74
C ILE A 207 2.34 1.06 16.80
N ARG A 208 1.35 0.17 16.93
CA ARG A 208 1.19 -0.94 16.00
C ARG A 208 0.48 -0.47 14.74
N ARG A 209 0.81 -1.09 13.60
CA ARG A 209 -0.05 -0.97 12.42
C ARG A 209 -1.41 -1.60 12.76
N PRO A 210 -2.52 -0.90 12.52
CA PRO A 210 -3.83 -1.42 12.85
C PRO A 210 -4.10 -2.68 12.01
N ARG A 211 -4.50 -3.77 12.66
CA ARG A 211 -4.85 -5.03 11.99
C ARG A 211 -6.33 -5.02 11.69
N GLN A 212 -6.68 -4.56 10.48
CA GLN A 212 -8.08 -4.33 10.13
C GLN A 212 -8.67 -5.47 9.30
N VAL A 213 -9.94 -5.75 9.55
CA VAL A 213 -10.76 -6.70 8.80
C VAL A 213 -12.07 -6.02 8.43
N MET A 214 -12.51 -6.19 7.19
CA MET A 214 -13.81 -5.76 6.73
C MET A 214 -14.76 -6.96 6.75
N ILE A 215 -15.87 -6.81 7.48
CA ILE A 215 -16.96 -7.76 7.57
C ILE A 215 -18.06 -7.28 6.62
N MET A 216 -18.45 -8.13 5.68
CA MET A 216 -19.41 -7.78 4.64
C MET A 216 -20.80 -8.33 4.97
N GLY A 217 -21.85 -7.56 4.65
CA GLY A 217 -23.23 -8.04 4.73
C GLY A 217 -23.88 -7.92 6.10
N LEU A 218 -23.31 -7.14 7.02
CA LEU A 218 -23.87 -6.93 8.36
C LEU A 218 -25.14 -6.07 8.29
N PRO A 219 -26.25 -6.41 8.97
CA PRO A 219 -27.48 -5.60 8.94
C PRO A 219 -27.24 -4.15 9.40
N ILE A 220 -27.71 -3.16 8.63
CA ILE A 220 -27.57 -1.73 8.99
C ILE A 220 -28.36 -1.37 10.25
N SER A 221 -29.38 -2.17 10.58
CA SER A 221 -30.16 -2.09 11.82
C SER A 221 -29.36 -2.46 13.07
N THR A 222 -28.17 -3.06 12.94
CA THR A 222 -27.30 -3.33 14.08
C THR A 222 -26.85 -2.00 14.70
N ASN A 223 -27.09 -1.84 16.01
CA ASN A 223 -26.80 -0.64 16.80
C ASN A 223 -25.29 -0.47 17.06
N ILE A 224 -24.54 -0.30 15.97
CA ILE A 224 -23.14 0.13 16.00
C ILE A 224 -23.12 1.58 15.54
N THR A 225 -22.47 2.42 16.32
CA THR A 225 -22.27 3.85 16.03
C THR A 225 -20.85 4.11 15.53
N HIS A 226 -20.64 5.26 14.90
CA HIS A 226 -19.29 5.73 14.59
C HIS A 226 -18.68 6.35 15.83
N SER A 227 -17.61 5.75 16.39
CA SER A 227 -16.74 6.21 17.51
C SER A 227 -16.66 5.19 18.67
N ASP A 228 -15.85 5.48 19.68
CA ASP A 228 -15.73 4.70 20.91
C ASP A 228 -16.94 4.95 21.83
N SER A 229 -18.13 4.52 21.42
CA SER A 229 -19.36 4.64 22.20
C SER A 229 -19.54 3.48 23.18
N ALA A 230 -20.28 3.70 24.27
CA ALA A 230 -20.61 2.65 25.25
C ALA A 230 -21.44 1.50 24.64
N GLU A 231 -22.28 1.80 23.65
CA GLU A 231 -23.05 0.79 22.91
C GLU A 231 -22.15 -0.13 22.10
N ASN A 232 -21.13 0.44 21.45
CA ASN A 232 -20.12 -0.33 20.73
C ASN A 232 -19.38 -1.27 21.69
N LYS A 233 -19.12 -0.87 22.93
CA LYS A 233 -18.47 -1.71 23.93
C LYS A 233 -19.26 -3.00 24.22
N LYS A 234 -20.58 -2.90 24.45
CA LYS A 234 -21.43 -4.07 24.69
C LYS A 234 -21.46 -5.02 23.48
N TRP A 235 -21.60 -4.46 22.28
CA TRP A 235 -21.56 -5.24 21.04
C TRP A 235 -20.21 -5.93 20.86
N THR A 236 -19.12 -5.21 21.11
CA THR A 236 -17.75 -5.72 21.02
C THR A 236 -17.49 -6.85 22.00
N GLU A 237 -17.95 -6.74 23.25
CA GLU A 237 -17.83 -7.82 24.25
C GLU A 237 -18.55 -9.10 23.80
N GLU A 238 -19.77 -8.97 23.26
CA GLU A 238 -20.51 -10.11 22.73
C GLU A 238 -19.82 -10.72 21.51
N ALA A 239 -19.37 -9.88 20.57
CA ALA A 239 -18.66 -10.31 19.37
C ALA A 239 -17.34 -11.01 19.70
N ASN A 240 -16.57 -10.47 20.66
CA ASN A 240 -15.32 -11.05 21.15
C ASN A 240 -15.55 -12.45 21.72
N ARG A 241 -16.60 -12.63 22.55
CA ARG A 241 -16.96 -13.93 23.13
C ARG A 241 -17.35 -14.94 22.07
N LYS A 242 -18.18 -14.54 21.09
CA LYS A 242 -18.69 -15.44 20.04
C LYS A 242 -17.61 -15.87 19.05
N ASN A 243 -16.70 -14.97 18.70
CA ASN A 243 -15.67 -15.21 17.69
C ASN A 243 -14.31 -15.56 18.30
N ALA A 244 -14.20 -15.60 19.63
CA ALA A 244 -12.96 -15.85 20.37
C ALA A 244 -11.78 -14.98 19.88
N VAL A 245 -12.01 -13.66 19.81
CA VAL A 245 -11.06 -12.64 19.34
C VAL A 245 -11.11 -11.39 20.21
N THR A 246 -10.07 -10.55 20.12
CA THR A 246 -10.03 -9.24 20.79
C THR A 246 -10.18 -8.10 19.79
N ILE A 247 -11.41 -7.60 19.63
CA ILE A 247 -11.70 -6.38 18.84
C ILE A 247 -11.37 -5.15 19.69
N THR A 248 -10.53 -4.27 19.14
CA THR A 248 -10.06 -3.04 19.76
C THR A 248 -10.82 -1.81 19.27
N ARG A 249 -11.19 -1.77 17.98
CA ARG A 249 -11.99 -0.70 17.39
C ARG A 249 -12.99 -1.25 16.41
N ILE A 250 -14.06 -0.50 16.23
CA ILE A 250 -15.16 -0.85 15.35
C ILE A 250 -15.73 0.41 14.71
N GLY A 251 -16.11 0.31 13.43
CA GLY A 251 -16.84 1.37 12.77
C GLY A 251 -17.37 0.92 11.43
N TRP A 252 -18.49 1.50 11.01
CA TRP A 252 -19.00 1.29 9.66
C TRP A 252 -18.01 1.83 8.62
N LEU A 253 -18.04 1.27 7.42
CA LEU A 253 -17.28 1.81 6.28
C LEU A 253 -17.78 3.21 5.86
N TYR A 254 -19.05 3.50 6.14
CA TYR A 254 -19.71 4.76 5.82
C TYR A 254 -19.22 5.91 6.71
N GLY A 255 -19.71 7.13 6.47
CA GLY A 255 -19.61 8.21 7.46
C GLY A 255 -20.89 8.28 8.28
N ALA A 256 -20.83 8.86 9.50
CA ALA A 256 -21.99 8.96 10.39
C ALA A 256 -23.25 9.55 9.71
N LYS A 257 -23.08 10.66 8.97
CA LYS A 257 -24.18 11.29 8.22
C LYS A 257 -24.78 10.38 7.15
N ARG A 258 -23.94 9.63 6.43
CA ARG A 258 -24.39 8.70 5.38
C ARG A 258 -25.11 7.49 6.01
N LEU A 259 -24.58 6.95 7.10
CA LEU A 259 -25.21 5.85 7.83
C LEU A 259 -26.60 6.25 8.33
N GLU A 260 -26.72 7.44 8.92
CA GLU A 260 -28.00 7.98 9.40
C GLU A 260 -29.01 8.15 8.25
N LYS A 261 -28.56 8.68 7.10
CA LYS A 261 -29.38 8.78 5.89
C LYS A 261 -29.87 7.40 5.44
N ILE A 262 -28.98 6.40 5.36
CA ILE A 262 -29.34 5.03 4.96
C ILE A 262 -30.36 4.41 5.92
N ARG A 263 -30.20 4.60 7.23
CA ARG A 263 -31.14 4.11 8.25
C ARG A 263 -32.52 4.74 8.12
N LYS A 264 -32.57 6.06 7.89
CA LYS A 264 -33.82 6.79 7.70
C LYS A 264 -34.54 6.43 6.40
N THR A 265 -33.81 6.32 5.31
CA THR A 265 -34.41 6.03 4.00
C THR A 265 -34.69 4.56 3.77
N GLY A 266 -34.05 3.66 4.53
CA GLY A 266 -34.17 2.22 4.34
C GLY A 266 -33.60 1.73 3.00
N THR A 267 -32.82 2.55 2.30
CA THR A 267 -32.33 2.25 0.93
C THR A 267 -31.41 1.04 0.87
N GLN A 268 -30.82 0.65 2.00
CA GLN A 268 -29.87 -0.45 2.09
C GLN A 268 -30.03 -1.16 3.43
N THR A 269 -30.19 -2.48 3.40
CA THR A 269 -30.43 -3.31 4.59
C THR A 269 -29.16 -3.91 5.17
N LYS A 270 -28.11 -4.08 4.36
CA LYS A 270 -26.83 -4.68 4.74
C LYS A 270 -25.68 -3.73 4.44
N GLY A 271 -24.71 -3.59 5.33
CA GLY A 271 -23.52 -2.76 5.17
C GLY A 271 -22.23 -3.53 5.37
N SER A 272 -21.11 -2.80 5.27
CA SER A 272 -19.78 -3.32 5.60
C SER A 272 -19.25 -2.63 6.85
N LEU A 273 -18.71 -3.45 7.76
CA LEU A 273 -18.14 -3.02 9.03
C LEU A 273 -16.62 -3.21 8.99
N ILE A 274 -15.86 -2.23 9.45
CA ILE A 274 -14.42 -2.36 9.65
C ILE A 274 -14.19 -2.57 11.15
N ILE A 275 -13.47 -3.65 11.48
CA ILE A 275 -12.99 -3.90 12.83
C ILE A 275 -11.46 -3.88 12.86
N GLU A 276 -10.90 -3.43 13.98
CA GLU A 276 -9.47 -3.53 14.28
C GLU A 276 -9.29 -4.57 15.39
N VAL A 277 -8.46 -5.57 15.16
CA VAL A 277 -8.17 -6.64 16.12
C VAL A 277 -6.81 -6.46 16.78
N ALA A 278 -6.64 -6.99 17.98
CA ALA A 278 -5.42 -6.83 18.76
C ALA A 278 -4.23 -7.60 18.16
N THR A 279 -4.47 -8.84 17.72
CA THR A 279 -3.42 -9.78 17.32
C THR A 279 -3.55 -10.20 15.85
N GLU A 280 -2.46 -10.71 15.26
CA GLU A 280 -2.52 -11.24 13.88
C GLU A 280 -3.24 -12.60 13.86
N GLU A 281 -3.12 -13.34 14.95
CA GLU A 281 -3.81 -14.57 15.23
C GLU A 281 -5.34 -14.35 15.22
N ASP A 282 -5.83 -13.31 15.89
CA ASP A 282 -7.25 -12.91 15.84
C ASP A 282 -7.68 -12.54 14.42
N GLN A 283 -6.84 -11.81 13.69
CA GLN A 283 -7.12 -11.41 12.30
C GLN A 283 -7.27 -12.65 11.42
N ASN A 284 -6.31 -13.57 11.50
CA ASN A 284 -6.30 -14.81 10.73
C ASN A 284 -7.43 -15.73 11.15
N ARG A 285 -7.80 -15.79 12.44
CA ARG A 285 -8.98 -16.52 12.90
C ARG A 285 -10.25 -16.03 12.22
N ILE A 286 -10.51 -14.72 12.26
CA ILE A 286 -11.71 -14.12 11.63
C ILE A 286 -11.75 -14.34 10.12
N LEU A 287 -10.59 -14.32 9.46
CA LEU A 287 -10.51 -14.64 8.03
C LEU A 287 -10.84 -16.12 7.81
N ARG A 288 -10.20 -17.04 8.54
CA ARG A 288 -10.42 -18.48 8.35
C ARG A 288 -11.84 -18.93 8.66
N GLU A 289 -12.38 -18.50 9.79
CA GLU A 289 -13.66 -18.97 10.33
C GLU A 289 -14.85 -18.11 9.85
N SER A 290 -14.60 -17.02 9.11
CA SER A 290 -15.59 -15.95 8.88
C SER A 290 -16.03 -15.27 10.18
N PHE A 291 -16.95 -14.30 10.11
CA PHE A 291 -17.43 -13.59 11.30
C PHE A 291 -18.85 -14.01 11.67
N LEU A 292 -19.04 -14.52 12.88
CA LEU A 292 -20.33 -14.93 13.40
C LEU A 292 -21.08 -13.73 14.01
N HIS A 293 -22.25 -13.41 13.45
CA HIS A 293 -23.17 -12.40 13.97
C HIS A 293 -24.60 -12.94 14.05
N GLY A 294 -25.11 -13.10 15.27
CA GLY A 294 -26.40 -13.78 15.48
C GLY A 294 -26.33 -15.22 14.92
N PRO A 295 -27.26 -15.62 14.03
CA PRO A 295 -27.20 -16.91 13.32
C PRO A 295 -26.43 -16.86 11.99
N LEU A 296 -25.80 -15.73 11.63
CA LEU A 296 -25.21 -15.52 10.31
C LEU A 296 -23.68 -15.62 10.34
N TRP A 297 -23.13 -16.40 9.42
CA TRP A 297 -21.71 -16.39 9.07
C TRP A 297 -21.49 -15.35 7.96
N LEU A 298 -20.78 -14.27 8.30
CA LEU A 298 -20.55 -13.15 7.42
C LEU A 298 -19.15 -13.23 6.81
N PRO A 299 -19.01 -13.09 5.48
CA PRO A 299 -17.72 -13.15 4.83
C PRO A 299 -16.85 -11.96 5.24
N THR A 300 -15.55 -12.23 5.38
CA THR A 300 -14.56 -11.27 5.85
C THR A 300 -13.42 -11.13 4.86
N LYS A 301 -12.82 -9.94 4.78
CA LYS A 301 -11.61 -9.69 4.00
C LYS A 301 -10.64 -8.80 4.75
N ARG A 302 -9.33 -8.95 4.50
CA ARG A 302 -8.33 -8.03 5.04
C ARG A 302 -8.63 -6.61 4.56
N TRP A 303 -8.46 -5.64 5.45
CA TRP A 303 -8.68 -4.24 5.16
C TRP A 303 -7.46 -3.43 5.59
N ASP A 304 -7.22 -2.33 4.89
CA ASP A 304 -6.18 -1.37 5.25
C ASP A 304 -6.73 0.05 5.09
N ILE A 305 -6.27 0.97 5.94
CA ILE A 305 -6.70 2.38 5.89
C ILE A 305 -6.40 3.05 4.55
N GLY A 306 -5.37 2.60 3.82
CA GLY A 306 -4.99 3.06 2.49
C GLY A 306 -6.07 2.80 1.43
N MET A 307 -6.98 1.85 1.66
CA MET A 307 -8.14 1.63 0.80
C MET A 307 -9.13 2.80 0.82
N LYS A 308 -9.16 3.58 1.91
CA LYS A 308 -10.11 4.69 2.05
C LYS A 308 -9.78 5.81 1.06
N SER A 309 -10.79 6.25 0.31
CA SER A 309 -10.66 7.46 -0.52
C SER A 309 -10.62 8.71 0.34
N THR A 310 -9.43 9.28 0.46
CA THR A 310 -9.19 10.51 1.18
C THR A 310 -8.60 11.54 0.24
N GLN A 311 -9.17 12.74 0.28
CA GLN A 311 -8.63 13.93 -0.31
C GLN A 311 -8.28 14.91 0.79
N CYS A 312 -7.08 15.47 0.76
CA CYS A 312 -6.66 16.44 1.75
C CYS A 312 -7.23 17.82 1.38
N PHE A 313 -8.06 18.43 2.22
CA PHE A 313 -8.59 19.77 1.92
C PHE A 313 -7.58 20.92 2.07
N LYS A 314 -6.41 20.67 2.69
CA LYS A 314 -5.32 21.66 2.79
C LYS A 314 -4.52 21.77 1.50
N CYS A 315 -4.08 20.64 0.93
CA CYS A 315 -3.22 20.64 -0.27
C CYS A 315 -3.89 20.05 -1.50
N TRP A 316 -5.13 19.56 -1.36
CA TRP A 316 -5.99 18.97 -2.40
C TRP A 316 -5.45 17.71 -3.07
N LYS A 317 -4.33 17.16 -2.61
CA LYS A 317 -3.78 15.88 -3.06
C LYS A 317 -4.58 14.70 -2.48
N TRP A 318 -4.56 13.60 -3.21
CA TRP A 318 -5.21 12.35 -2.84
C TRP A 318 -4.32 11.49 -1.92
N GLY A 319 -4.96 10.60 -1.15
CA GLY A 319 -4.30 9.57 -0.35
C GLY A 319 -3.99 9.96 1.09
N HIS A 320 -4.38 11.14 1.55
CA HIS A 320 -4.22 11.54 2.95
C HIS A 320 -5.28 12.58 3.38
N THR A 321 -5.47 12.73 4.69
CA THR A 321 -6.38 13.73 5.29
C THR A 321 -5.65 15.02 5.67
N GLN A 322 -6.40 16.10 5.91
CA GLN A 322 -5.84 17.39 6.35
C GLN A 322 -5.02 17.27 7.64
N SER A 323 -5.48 16.47 8.60
CA SER A 323 -4.78 16.23 9.87
C SER A 323 -3.38 15.62 9.71
N VAL A 324 -3.12 14.91 8.60
CA VAL A 324 -1.82 14.32 8.29
C VAL A 324 -1.17 14.99 7.08
N CYS A 325 -1.59 16.20 6.71
CA CYS A 325 -0.95 16.94 5.63
C CYS A 325 0.38 17.56 6.08
N ASN A 326 1.39 17.46 5.21
CA ASN A 326 2.72 18.07 5.39
C ASN A 326 2.89 19.40 4.64
N SER A 327 1.86 19.84 3.93
CA SER A 327 1.93 21.07 3.15
C SER A 327 2.12 22.26 4.09
N PRO A 328 3.14 23.12 3.88
CA PRO A 328 3.30 24.31 4.71
C PRO A 328 2.08 25.22 4.56
N GLU A 329 1.66 25.43 3.32
CA GLU A 329 0.58 26.35 2.94
C GLU A 329 -0.71 25.61 2.58
N GLU A 330 -1.80 26.36 2.59
CA GLU A 330 -3.10 25.94 2.05
C GLU A 330 -3.18 26.29 0.56
N TYR A 331 -3.77 25.37 -0.20
CA TYR A 331 -3.95 25.53 -1.64
C TYR A 331 -5.43 25.68 -1.97
N CYS A 332 -5.73 26.45 -3.01
CA CYS A 332 -7.06 26.61 -3.52
C CYS A 332 -7.46 25.38 -4.35
N GLY A 333 -8.59 24.76 -4.02
CA GLY A 333 -9.11 23.59 -4.73
C GLY A 333 -9.58 23.89 -6.15
N PHE A 334 -9.76 25.17 -6.48
CA PHE A 334 -10.19 25.62 -7.80
C PHE A 334 -9.01 25.94 -8.74
N SER A 335 -7.94 26.58 -8.26
CA SER A 335 -6.86 27.09 -9.12
C SER A 335 -5.45 26.63 -8.80
N ALA A 336 -5.29 25.87 -7.72
CA ALA A 336 -3.98 25.52 -7.19
C ALA A 336 -3.13 26.71 -6.70
N GLY A 337 -3.72 27.90 -6.51
CA GLY A 337 -3.06 29.04 -5.88
C GLY A 337 -2.83 28.84 -4.38
N GLN A 338 -1.85 29.56 -3.81
CA GLN A 338 -1.53 29.54 -2.37
C GLN A 338 -2.48 30.44 -1.58
N HIS A 339 -3.75 30.03 -1.52
CA HIS A 339 -4.78 30.72 -0.74
C HIS A 339 -5.93 29.75 -0.40
N PRO A 340 -6.68 29.98 0.68
CA PRO A 340 -7.88 29.24 0.99
C PRO A 340 -8.89 29.27 -0.17
N THR A 341 -9.59 28.15 -0.36
CA THR A 341 -10.60 28.03 -1.43
C THR A 341 -11.74 29.04 -1.27
N LYS A 342 -12.05 29.44 -0.03
CA LYS A 342 -13.10 30.40 0.30
C LYS A 342 -12.80 31.83 -0.19
N GLU A 343 -11.52 32.20 -0.34
CA GLU A 343 -11.10 33.54 -0.76
C GLU A 343 -11.17 33.75 -2.28
N ARG A 344 -11.52 32.71 -3.03
CA ARG A 344 -11.59 32.78 -4.49
C ARG A 344 -12.90 33.41 -4.97
N GLN A 345 -12.81 34.39 -5.86
CA GLN A 345 -13.95 34.85 -6.66
C GLN A 345 -14.40 33.76 -7.64
N LYS A 346 -15.71 33.61 -7.84
CA LYS A 346 -16.31 32.58 -8.71
C LYS A 346 -15.78 32.75 -10.14
N GLN A 347 -14.95 31.81 -10.58
CA GLN A 347 -14.42 31.74 -11.94
C GLN A 347 -14.97 30.49 -12.66
N GLY A 348 -14.93 30.52 -13.99
CA GLY A 348 -15.38 29.42 -14.84
C GLY A 348 -14.54 28.15 -14.64
N ILE A 349 -15.01 27.03 -15.20
CA ILE A 349 -14.24 25.78 -15.21
C ILE A 349 -12.97 25.90 -16.06
N GLU A 350 -12.97 26.83 -17.03
CA GLU A 350 -11.84 27.08 -17.93
C GLU A 350 -10.60 27.59 -17.17
N ASP A 351 -10.82 28.44 -16.17
CA ASP A 351 -9.76 28.95 -15.28
C ASP A 351 -9.39 27.97 -14.16
N ALA A 352 -10.12 26.86 -14.04
CA ALA A 352 -9.88 25.90 -12.97
C ALA A 352 -8.59 25.12 -13.24
N ARG A 353 -7.72 25.06 -12.24
CA ARG A 353 -6.50 24.27 -12.24
C ARG A 353 -6.45 23.41 -10.98
N CYS A 354 -6.38 22.10 -11.19
CA CYS A 354 -6.42 21.14 -10.11
C CYS A 354 -5.11 21.18 -9.29
N ALA A 355 -5.22 21.39 -7.98
CA ALA A 355 -4.08 21.44 -7.08
C ALA A 355 -3.32 20.11 -6.93
N ALA A 356 -3.96 18.98 -7.22
CA ALA A 356 -3.35 17.65 -7.15
C ALA A 356 -2.49 17.33 -8.39
N CYS A 357 -3.06 17.45 -9.59
CA CYS A 357 -2.38 17.08 -10.85
C CYS A 357 -1.77 18.28 -11.60
N LYS A 358 -2.05 19.51 -11.14
CA LYS A 358 -1.59 20.78 -11.72
C LYS A 358 -2.06 21.06 -13.16
N LYS A 359 -3.01 20.28 -13.68
CA LYS A 359 -3.60 20.48 -15.02
C LYS A 359 -4.81 21.41 -14.97
N PRO A 360 -5.04 22.24 -16.01
CA PRO A 360 -6.22 23.07 -16.14
C PRO A 360 -7.48 22.26 -16.53
N GLY A 361 -8.64 22.91 -16.56
CA GLY A 361 -9.92 22.36 -17.06
C GLY A 361 -10.73 21.53 -16.06
N HIS A 362 -10.30 21.43 -14.80
CA HIS A 362 -11.08 20.78 -13.74
C HIS A 362 -10.67 21.22 -12.32
N ARG A 363 -11.60 21.10 -11.39
CA ARG A 363 -11.42 21.39 -9.96
C ARG A 363 -10.78 20.20 -9.25
N ALA A 364 -10.18 20.42 -8.08
CA ALA A 364 -9.48 19.38 -7.34
C ALA A 364 -10.34 18.16 -6.98
N TRP A 365 -11.63 18.35 -6.68
CA TRP A 365 -12.56 17.27 -6.31
C TRP A 365 -13.21 16.57 -7.53
N MET A 366 -12.94 17.02 -8.75
CA MET A 366 -13.41 16.35 -9.97
C MET A 366 -12.54 15.12 -10.26
N SER A 367 -12.78 14.04 -9.51
CA SER A 367 -12.04 12.77 -9.52
C SER A 367 -11.89 12.16 -10.92
N MET A 368 -12.97 12.17 -11.72
CA MET A 368 -13.01 11.58 -13.06
C MET A 368 -11.99 12.18 -14.05
N LYS A 369 -11.79 13.50 -13.99
CA LYS A 369 -10.91 14.24 -14.91
C LYS A 369 -9.47 14.38 -14.38
N CYS A 370 -9.20 13.93 -13.15
CA CYS A 370 -7.93 14.16 -12.48
C CYS A 370 -6.97 12.97 -12.64
N SER A 371 -5.82 13.17 -13.29
CA SER A 371 -4.82 12.09 -13.44
C SER A 371 -4.23 11.63 -12.11
N ALA A 372 -4.04 12.56 -11.15
CA ALA A 372 -3.58 12.23 -9.80
C ALA A 372 -4.59 11.35 -9.04
N HIS A 373 -5.90 11.53 -9.28
CA HIS A 373 -6.92 10.64 -8.73
C HIS A 373 -6.80 9.24 -9.34
N LYS A 374 -6.67 9.14 -10.67
CA LYS A 374 -6.50 7.85 -11.38
C LYS A 374 -5.28 7.08 -10.89
N GLU A 375 -4.14 7.75 -10.71
CA GLU A 375 -2.93 7.14 -10.14
C GLU A 375 -3.15 6.65 -8.70
N ASN A 376 -3.79 7.45 -7.86
CA ASN A 376 -4.11 7.05 -6.49
C ASN A 376 -5.10 5.87 -6.44
N TRP A 377 -6.08 5.85 -7.32
CA TRP A 377 -7.02 4.76 -7.47
C TRP A 377 -6.33 3.47 -7.94
N ALA A 378 -5.42 3.56 -8.92
CA ALA A 378 -4.62 2.41 -9.35
C ALA A 378 -3.77 1.82 -8.21
N LYS A 379 -3.16 2.67 -7.37
CA LYS A 379 -2.43 2.22 -6.17
C LYS A 379 -3.34 1.49 -5.19
N LYS A 380 -4.57 1.96 -4.99
CA LYS A 380 -5.55 1.27 -4.15
C LYS A 380 -6.01 -0.04 -4.74
N LYS A 381 -6.27 -0.11 -6.05
CA LYS A 381 -6.64 -1.35 -6.73
C LYS A 381 -5.53 -2.40 -6.59
N ALA A 382 -4.27 -1.98 -6.70
CA ALA A 382 -3.12 -2.86 -6.43
C ALA A 382 -3.06 -3.32 -4.96
N LEU A 383 -3.30 -2.40 -4.01
CA LEU A 383 -3.38 -2.72 -2.58
C LEU A 383 -4.54 -3.69 -2.28
N GLU A 384 -5.70 -3.48 -2.87
CA GLU A 384 -6.86 -4.36 -2.74
C GLU A 384 -6.55 -5.75 -3.25
N ALA A 385 -5.94 -5.86 -4.43
CA ALA A 385 -5.52 -7.14 -4.99
C ALA A 385 -4.54 -7.87 -4.07
N GLU A 386 -3.60 -7.16 -3.45
CA GLU A 386 -2.67 -7.74 -2.48
C GLU A 386 -3.38 -8.21 -1.20
N LEU A 387 -4.27 -7.39 -0.63
CA LEU A 387 -5.06 -7.78 0.54
C LEU A 387 -5.99 -8.96 0.27
N ASN A 388 -6.57 -9.02 -0.94
CA ASN A 388 -7.40 -10.14 -1.37
C ASN A 388 -6.58 -11.42 -1.54
N ARG A 389 -5.38 -11.35 -2.16
CA ARG A 389 -4.45 -12.50 -2.19
C ARG A 389 -4.12 -12.99 -0.79
N SER A 390 -3.77 -12.07 0.11
CA SER A 390 -3.46 -12.38 1.50
C SER A 390 -4.66 -12.99 2.25
N THR A 391 -5.87 -12.53 1.97
CA THR A 391 -7.13 -13.10 2.50
C THR A 391 -7.32 -14.54 2.02
N VAL A 392 -7.19 -14.79 0.72
CA VAL A 392 -7.31 -16.12 0.11
C VAL A 392 -6.25 -17.08 0.66
N SER A 393 -5.00 -16.63 0.81
CA SER A 393 -3.95 -17.44 1.43
C SER A 393 -4.26 -17.82 2.88
N ALA A 394 -4.86 -16.91 3.66
CA ALA A 394 -5.29 -17.21 5.03
C ALA A 394 -6.39 -18.28 5.07
N HIS A 395 -7.36 -18.21 4.16
CA HIS A 395 -8.40 -19.25 4.01
C HIS A 395 -7.82 -20.61 3.62
N HIS A 396 -6.90 -20.67 2.65
CA HIS A 396 -6.32 -21.94 2.21
C HIS A 396 -5.49 -22.65 3.29
N ARG A 397 -4.73 -21.91 4.11
CA ARG A 397 -3.98 -22.52 5.22
C ARG A 397 -4.90 -23.27 6.19
N ALA A 398 -6.12 -22.78 6.42
CA ALA A 398 -7.11 -23.45 7.27
C ALA A 398 -7.47 -24.87 6.78
N GLN A 399 -7.54 -25.05 5.45
CA GLN A 399 -7.94 -26.33 4.86
C GLN A 399 -6.84 -27.38 4.96
N VAL A 400 -5.57 -26.97 4.96
CA VAL A 400 -4.41 -27.88 5.05
C VAL A 400 -4.15 -28.29 6.50
N ASP A 401 -4.37 -27.38 7.45
CA ASP A 401 -4.15 -27.62 8.88
C ASP A 401 -5.33 -28.34 9.57
N THR A 402 -6.43 -28.59 8.85
CA THR A 402 -7.41 -29.55 9.32
C THR A 402 -6.74 -30.92 9.11
N PRO A 403 -6.25 -31.62 10.16
CA PRO A 403 -5.82 -32.99 9.95
C PRO A 403 -7.00 -33.64 9.27
N ALA A 404 -6.77 -34.24 8.11
CA ALA A 404 -7.74 -35.14 7.53
C ALA A 404 -8.05 -36.09 8.68
N SER A 405 -9.17 -35.84 9.36
CA SER A 405 -9.78 -36.81 10.23
C SER A 405 -9.92 -37.94 9.26
N GLN A 406 -9.03 -38.91 9.40
CA GLN A 406 -9.20 -40.25 8.90
C GLN A 406 -10.50 -40.66 9.55
N THR A 407 -11.60 -40.26 8.93
CA THR A 407 -12.83 -40.97 9.00
C THR A 407 -12.42 -42.34 8.50
N LEU A 408 -12.12 -43.20 9.47
CA LEU A 408 -12.48 -44.61 9.43
C LEU A 408 -13.98 -44.66 9.11
N TRP A 409 -14.35 -44.34 7.88
CA TRP A 409 -15.40 -45.06 7.21
C TRP A 409 -14.77 -46.40 6.87
N THR A 410 -14.64 -47.27 7.87
CA THR A 410 -14.52 -48.68 7.63
C THR A 410 -15.78 -49.04 6.88
N THR A 411 -15.68 -49.17 5.56
CA THR A 411 -16.73 -49.73 4.73
C THR A 411 -16.99 -51.13 5.28
N ILE A 412 -17.94 -51.28 6.20
CA ILE A 412 -18.43 -52.59 6.60
C ILE A 412 -19.10 -53.13 5.34
N GLY A 413 -18.36 -53.94 4.60
CA GLY A 413 -18.84 -54.74 3.49
C GLY A 413 -19.82 -55.79 4.01
N ALA A 414 -20.99 -55.34 4.47
CA ALA A 414 -22.11 -56.22 4.73
C ALA A 414 -22.61 -56.71 3.37
N LYS A 415 -22.18 -57.90 2.97
CA LYS A 415 -22.82 -58.72 1.94
C LYS A 415 -24.27 -59.00 2.35
N ARG A 416 -25.17 -58.03 2.17
CA ARG A 416 -26.62 -58.28 2.26
C ARG A 416 -27.04 -58.97 0.98
N LYS A 417 -27.40 -60.26 1.13
CA LYS A 417 -28.13 -61.05 0.13
C LYS A 417 -29.31 -60.23 -0.38
N ARG A 418 -29.44 -60.12 -1.70
CA ARG A 418 -30.57 -59.48 -2.36
C ARG A 418 -31.82 -60.31 -2.08
N THR A 419 -32.73 -59.79 -1.26
CA THR A 419 -34.10 -60.29 -1.18
C THR A 419 -34.91 -59.58 -2.25
N ILE A 420 -35.48 -60.38 -3.15
CA ILE A 420 -36.41 -59.97 -4.20
C ILE A 420 -37.71 -59.51 -3.54
N GLY A 421 -38.21 -58.33 -3.94
CA GLY A 421 -39.63 -57.99 -3.83
C GLY A 421 -39.95 -56.65 -3.14
N ARG A 422 -40.19 -55.60 -3.93
CA ARG A 422 -41.42 -54.78 -3.91
C ARG A 422 -41.42 -53.81 -5.10
N PRO A 423 -42.40 -53.84 -6.02
CA PRO A 423 -42.50 -52.85 -7.08
C PRO A 423 -43.13 -51.58 -6.51
N THR A 424 -42.36 -50.51 -6.40
CA THR A 424 -42.90 -49.16 -6.19
C THR A 424 -43.27 -48.59 -7.55
N GLY A 425 -44.57 -48.53 -7.85
CA GLY A 425 -45.16 -47.93 -9.05
C GLY A 425 -45.04 -46.40 -9.08
N LEU A 426 -43.81 -45.87 -9.04
CA LEU A 426 -43.54 -44.44 -9.20
C LEU A 426 -43.50 -43.99 -10.66
N SER A 427 -43.57 -44.90 -11.63
CA SER A 427 -43.57 -44.56 -13.05
C SER A 427 -44.93 -44.17 -13.62
N VAL A 428 -46.02 -44.24 -12.84
CA VAL A 428 -47.39 -43.93 -13.30
C VAL A 428 -47.89 -42.55 -12.83
N ALA A 429 -47.15 -41.84 -11.98
CA ALA A 429 -47.55 -40.52 -11.46
C ALA A 429 -47.17 -39.33 -12.37
N GLY A 430 -46.56 -39.57 -13.54
CA GLY A 430 -46.09 -38.52 -14.47
C GLY A 430 -47.02 -38.20 -15.66
N GLU A 431 -48.14 -38.91 -15.84
CA GLU A 431 -49.01 -38.80 -17.02
C GLU A 431 -50.44 -38.34 -16.70
N ALA A 432 -50.61 -37.43 -15.72
CA ALA A 432 -51.91 -36.78 -15.53
C ALA A 432 -52.09 -35.65 -16.58
N PRO A 433 -53.13 -35.69 -17.44
CA PRO A 433 -53.44 -34.61 -18.37
C PRO A 433 -53.91 -33.39 -17.57
N GLY A 434 -53.00 -32.42 -17.37
CA GLY A 434 -53.27 -31.21 -16.60
C GLY A 434 -52.05 -30.59 -15.91
N GLN A 435 -50.91 -31.29 -15.85
CA GLN A 435 -49.68 -30.69 -15.32
C GLN A 435 -49.00 -29.79 -16.36
N ALA A 436 -48.94 -28.49 -16.06
CA ALA A 436 -48.23 -27.50 -16.84
C ALA A 436 -46.73 -27.82 -16.89
N LYS A 437 -46.20 -28.04 -18.09
CA LYS A 437 -44.76 -28.19 -18.35
C LYS A 437 -44.05 -26.89 -17.94
N LEU A 438 -43.27 -26.95 -16.86
CA LEU A 438 -42.32 -25.89 -16.52
C LEU A 438 -41.18 -25.91 -17.53
N PHE A 439 -41.19 -24.95 -18.45
CA PHE A 439 -40.06 -24.72 -19.36
C PHE A 439 -38.91 -24.08 -18.57
N PRO A 440 -37.70 -24.65 -18.61
CA PRO A 440 -36.53 -23.95 -18.06
C PRO A 440 -36.24 -22.74 -18.95
N SER A 441 -36.48 -21.53 -18.42
CA SER A 441 -36.07 -20.31 -19.09
C SER A 441 -34.54 -20.28 -19.21
N SER A 442 -34.02 -20.40 -20.43
CA SER A 442 -32.64 -20.09 -20.78
C SER A 442 -32.40 -18.60 -20.59
N GLY A 443 -32.01 -18.25 -19.37
CA GLY A 443 -31.58 -16.90 -19.02
C GLY A 443 -30.31 -16.53 -19.79
N ARG A 444 -30.49 -15.76 -20.85
CA ARG A 444 -29.43 -15.06 -21.58
C ARG A 444 -28.76 -14.10 -20.60
N SER A 445 -27.53 -14.39 -20.20
CA SER A 445 -26.71 -13.50 -19.38
C SER A 445 -26.44 -12.21 -20.14
N THR A 446 -27.14 -11.14 -19.78
CA THR A 446 -26.73 -9.78 -20.10
C THR A 446 -25.42 -9.49 -19.38
N PRO A 447 -24.39 -8.94 -20.05
CA PRO A 447 -23.20 -8.45 -19.37
C PRO A 447 -23.61 -7.37 -18.38
N LEU A 448 -23.24 -7.53 -17.10
CA LEU A 448 -23.37 -6.48 -16.10
C LEU A 448 -22.65 -5.22 -16.61
N PRO A 449 -23.29 -4.04 -16.55
CA PRO A 449 -22.60 -2.77 -16.77
C PRO A 449 -21.44 -2.65 -15.78
N GLN A 450 -20.32 -2.10 -16.25
CA GLN A 450 -19.08 -1.93 -15.49
C GLN A 450 -19.33 -1.22 -14.15
N ASP A 451 -19.20 -1.95 -13.03
CA ASP A 451 -19.27 -1.40 -11.67
C ASP A 451 -18.28 -0.23 -11.43
N GLU A 452 -17.27 -0.09 -12.29
CA GLU A 452 -16.30 1.00 -12.29
C GLU A 452 -16.96 2.39 -12.47
N GLU A 453 -17.97 2.54 -13.31
CA GLU A 453 -18.61 3.86 -13.53
C GLU A 453 -19.51 4.26 -12.37
N ARG A 454 -20.25 3.30 -11.78
CA ARG A 454 -21.19 3.55 -10.68
C ARG A 454 -20.50 3.96 -9.38
N GLU A 455 -19.38 3.32 -9.02
CA GLU A 455 -18.66 3.69 -7.80
C GLU A 455 -17.99 5.07 -7.92
N MET A 456 -17.46 5.40 -9.10
CA MET A 456 -16.88 6.72 -9.37
C MET A 456 -17.96 7.82 -9.37
N GLU A 457 -19.17 7.52 -9.86
CA GLU A 457 -20.30 8.43 -9.87
C GLU A 457 -20.83 8.71 -8.46
N ILE A 458 -20.92 7.70 -7.59
CA ILE A 458 -21.36 7.86 -6.20
C ILE A 458 -20.36 8.72 -5.40
N ASP A 459 -19.05 8.49 -5.56
CA ASP A 459 -18.03 9.31 -4.90
C ASP A 459 -18.03 10.75 -5.43
N ALA A 460 -18.28 10.94 -6.74
CA ALA A 460 -18.42 12.27 -7.34
C ALA A 460 -19.65 13.02 -6.80
N ILE A 461 -20.79 12.35 -6.63
CA ILE A 461 -22.02 12.93 -6.07
C ILE A 461 -21.80 13.37 -4.62
N ILE A 462 -21.18 12.51 -3.79
CA ILE A 462 -20.90 12.82 -2.38
C ILE A 462 -19.94 14.01 -2.26
N GLN A 463 -18.90 14.08 -3.09
CA GLN A 463 -17.97 15.21 -3.07
C GLN A 463 -18.60 16.50 -3.58
N ASN A 464 -19.54 16.43 -4.53
CA ASN A 464 -20.25 17.60 -5.04
C ASN A 464 -21.24 18.17 -4.00
N GLU A 465 -21.95 17.31 -3.26
CA GLU A 465 -22.82 17.73 -2.14
C GLU A 465 -22.02 18.40 -1.01
N LEU A 466 -20.84 17.89 -0.67
CA LEU A 466 -19.95 18.47 0.35
C LEU A 466 -19.34 19.81 -0.07
N ALA A 467 -19.11 20.01 -1.37
CA ALA A 467 -18.57 21.26 -1.91
C ALA A 467 -19.63 22.37 -2.03
N GLN A 468 -20.90 22.01 -2.24
CA GLN A 468 -22.00 22.98 -2.33
C GLN A 468 -22.50 23.44 -0.96
N ASN A 469 -22.34 22.64 0.08
CA ASN A 469 -22.68 22.98 1.47
C ASN A 469 -21.46 22.80 2.38
N PRO A 470 -20.42 23.66 2.27
CA PRO A 470 -19.31 23.61 3.19
C PRO A 470 -19.83 23.91 4.60
N ILE A 471 -19.55 23.00 5.54
CA ILE A 471 -19.88 23.08 6.96
C ILE A 471 -19.65 24.52 7.46
N GLN A 472 -20.71 25.18 7.94
CA GLN A 472 -20.63 26.39 8.76
C GLN A 472 -20.09 26.04 10.13
#